data_AF-A0A9D4LVV9-F1
#
_entry.id   AF-A0A9D4LVV9-F1
#
_cell.length_a   1.000
_cell.length_b   1.000
_cell.length_c   1.000
_cell.angle_alpha   90.00
_cell.angle_beta   90.00
_cell.angle_gamma   90.00
#
_symmetry.space_group_name_H-M   'P 1'
#
loop_
_entity.id
_entity.type
_entity.pdbx_description
1 polymer ?
#
loop_
_entity_poly.entity_id
_entity_poly.type
_entity_poly.pdbx_seq_one_letter_code
_entity_poly.pdbx_strand_id
1 'polypeptide(L)'
;MSGKLTLKIPWKNLYTEPVIATIDGLYALAVPNVGIKYNAEKEKKEAQENKQKKLQALEEVKKLEAEKDKPKEKKKDSFAEKFATQVIKNLQVEVRNIHVRYEDKYTNPLQPFSIGVTLKELLFRIPTGSHIHKLVKLEQLAVYWNSHSNLYEGKEKAEILVHSH
;
A
#
# COMPACT_ATOMS: atom_id res chain seq x y z
N MET A 1 -1.95 9.00 -16.85
CA MET A 1 -2.69 9.63 -15.74
C MET A 1 -2.14 9.09 -14.44
N SER A 2 -1.80 9.95 -13.48
CA SER A 2 -1.31 9.56 -12.14
C SER A 2 -2.45 8.97 -11.31
N GLY A 3 -2.16 7.94 -10.50
CA GLY A 3 -3.12 7.39 -9.55
C GLY A 3 -3.67 8.49 -8.62
N LYS A 4 -4.96 8.42 -8.30
CA LYS A 4 -5.67 9.44 -7.51
C LYS A 4 -6.10 8.86 -6.17
N LEU A 5 -5.67 9.48 -5.08
CA LEU A 5 -6.17 9.22 -3.74
C LEU A 5 -7.19 10.29 -3.36
N THR A 6 -8.40 9.87 -2.99
CA THR A 6 -9.47 10.76 -2.50
C THR A 6 -9.92 10.29 -1.13
N LEU A 7 -9.94 11.21 -0.16
CA LEU A 7 -10.46 10.94 1.18
C LEU A 7 -11.74 11.76 1.39
N LYS A 8 -12.85 11.09 1.67
CA LYS A 8 -14.14 11.71 2.01
C LYS A 8 -14.38 11.57 3.50
N ILE A 9 -14.34 12.70 4.21
CA ILE A 9 -14.52 12.77 5.66
C ILE A 9 -15.90 13.40 5.94
N PRO A 10 -16.84 12.68 6.59
CA PRO A 10 -18.15 13.20 6.92
C PRO A 10 -18.11 14.05 8.20
N TRP A 11 -17.54 15.25 8.14
CA TRP A 11 -17.27 16.09 9.32
C TRP A 11 -18.45 16.28 10.29
N LYS A 12 -19.69 16.33 9.77
CA LYS A 12 -20.91 16.47 10.58
C LYS A 12 -21.36 15.18 11.27
N ASN A 13 -21.01 14.03 10.69
CA ASN A 13 -21.56 12.72 11.03
C ASN A 13 -20.46 11.67 11.29
N LEU A 14 -19.27 12.06 11.76
CA LEU A 14 -18.09 11.16 11.95
C LEU A 14 -18.33 9.93 12.85
N TYR A 15 -19.34 9.97 13.71
CA TYR A 15 -19.70 8.86 14.61
C TYR A 15 -20.67 7.87 13.98
N THR A 16 -21.42 8.29 12.96
CA THR A 16 -22.50 7.51 12.33
C THR A 16 -22.20 7.15 10.88
N GLU A 17 -21.45 8.00 10.16
CA GLU A 17 -21.03 7.80 8.78
C GLU A 17 -19.55 7.41 8.67
N PRO A 18 -19.20 6.52 7.72
CA PRO A 18 -17.83 6.09 7.52
C PRO A 18 -16.97 7.14 6.80
N VAL A 19 -15.68 7.13 7.10
CA VAL A 19 -14.68 7.83 6.29
C VAL A 19 -14.35 6.95 5.10
N ILE A 20 -14.38 7.48 3.87
CA ILE A 20 -14.15 6.69 2.65
C ILE A 20 -12.83 7.13 2.02
N ALA A 21 -11.88 6.21 1.90
CA ALA A 21 -10.66 6.38 1.12
C ALA A 21 -10.80 5.64 -0.22
N THR A 22 -10.78 6.38 -1.32
CA THR A 22 -10.81 5.82 -2.68
C THR A 22 -9.44 5.99 -3.34
N ILE A 23 -8.87 4.89 -3.81
CA ILE A 23 -7.67 4.84 -4.64
C ILE A 23 -8.12 4.48 -6.05
N ASP A 24 -7.87 5.36 -7.01
CA ASP A 24 -8.21 5.13 -8.42
C ASP A 24 -6.92 5.06 -9.26
N GLY A 25 -6.74 3.95 -9.96
CA GLY A 25 -5.59 3.71 -10.84
C GLY A 25 -4.38 3.16 -10.10
N LEU A 26 -4.48 1.92 -9.63
CA LEU A 26 -3.38 1.20 -8.99
C LEU A 26 -2.68 0.29 -10.00
N TYR A 27 -1.51 0.72 -10.48
CA TYR A 27 -0.73 -0.01 -11.47
C TYR A 27 0.63 -0.40 -10.89
N ALA A 28 0.94 -1.69 -10.93
CA ALA A 28 2.21 -2.22 -10.46
C ALA A 28 2.85 -3.12 -11.53
N LEU A 29 4.12 -2.86 -11.84
CA LEU A 29 4.94 -3.69 -12.71
C LEU A 29 6.05 -4.34 -11.87
N ALA A 30 6.08 -5.67 -11.84
CA ALA A 30 7.08 -6.45 -11.15
C ALA A 30 8.00 -7.14 -12.17
N VAL A 31 9.30 -7.12 -11.91
CA VAL A 31 10.32 -7.82 -12.71
C VAL A 31 11.24 -8.63 -11.79
N PRO A 32 11.82 -9.75 -12.26
CA PRO A 32 12.81 -10.51 -11.50
C PRO A 32 13.98 -9.64 -11.03
N ASN A 33 14.34 -9.75 -9.75
CA ASN A 33 15.50 -9.07 -9.20
C ASN A 33 16.76 -9.94 -9.33
N VAL A 34 17.25 -10.12 -10.56
CA VAL A 34 18.42 -10.97 -10.88
C VAL A 34 19.77 -10.26 -10.67
N GLY A 35 19.76 -8.96 -10.37
CA GLY A 35 20.98 -8.13 -10.31
C GLY A 35 21.71 -8.14 -8.97
N ILE A 36 21.16 -8.72 -7.91
CA ILE A 36 21.80 -8.73 -6.59
C ILE A 36 22.56 -10.03 -6.40
N LYS A 37 23.85 -10.02 -6.73
CA LYS A 37 24.77 -11.04 -6.21
C LYS A 37 24.74 -10.95 -4.68
N TYR A 38 24.41 -12.06 -4.02
CA TYR A 38 24.44 -12.19 -2.57
C TYR A 38 25.81 -11.73 -2.04
N ASN A 39 25.82 -10.65 -1.25
CA ASN A 39 27.01 -10.16 -0.57
C ASN A 39 26.75 -10.24 0.93
N ALA A 40 27.28 -11.28 1.56
CA ALA A 40 27.13 -11.54 2.99
C ALA A 40 27.62 -10.38 3.88
N GLU A 41 28.58 -9.58 3.41
CA GLU A 41 29.07 -8.41 4.16
C GLU A 41 28.06 -7.25 4.11
N LYS A 42 27.44 -7.03 2.95
CA LYS A 42 26.40 -6.01 2.79
C LYS A 42 25.17 -6.32 3.65
N GLU A 43 24.70 -7.56 3.63
CA GLU A 43 23.56 -7.97 4.46
C GLU A 43 23.87 -7.89 5.96
N LYS A 44 25.07 -8.31 6.40
CA LYS A 44 25.46 -8.17 7.81
C LYS A 44 25.49 -6.71 8.24
N LYS A 45 26.02 -5.83 7.39
CA LYS A 45 26.05 -4.38 7.64
C LYS A 45 24.63 -3.80 7.70
N GLU A 46 23.77 -4.13 6.73
CA GLU A 46 22.38 -3.69 6.71
C GLU A 46 21.57 -4.23 7.91
N ALA A 47 21.81 -5.48 8.31
CA ALA A 47 21.19 -6.08 9.49
C ALA A 47 21.62 -5.35 10.77
N GLN A 48 22.90 -5.00 10.90
CA GLN A 48 23.43 -4.24 12.03
C GLN A 48 22.88 -2.80 12.04
N GLU A 49 22.88 -2.12 10.90
CA GLU A 49 22.32 -0.77 10.75
C GLU A 49 20.83 -0.75 11.08
N ASN A 50 20.06 -1.73 10.60
CA ASN A 50 18.65 -1.85 10.91
C ASN A 50 18.39 -2.12 12.39
N LYS A 51 19.21 -2.95 13.03
CA LYS A 51 19.14 -3.19 14.48
C LYS A 51 19.45 -1.91 15.25
N GLN A 52 20.45 -1.16 14.82
CA GLN A 52 20.85 0.09 15.46
C GLN A 52 19.79 1.19 15.28
N LYS A 53 19.21 1.33 14.08
CA LYS A 53 18.07 2.23 13.83
C LYS A 53 16.85 1.90 14.69
N LYS A 54 16.51 0.61 14.83
CA LYS A 54 15.42 0.18 15.71
C LYS A 54 15.68 0.53 17.17
N LEU A 55 16.92 0.34 17.65
CA LEU A 55 17.30 0.72 19.01
C LEU A 55 17.19 2.23 19.23
N GLN A 56 17.69 3.04 18.28
CA GLN A 56 17.58 4.50 18.34
C GLN A 56 16.12 4.97 18.37
N ALA A 57 15.27 4.42 17.52
CA ALA A 57 13.84 4.74 17.52
C ALA A 57 13.17 4.37 18.86
N LEU A 58 13.51 3.23 19.45
CA LEU A 58 13.01 2.83 20.77
C LEU A 58 13.49 3.79 21.88
N GLU A 59 14.75 4.23 21.83
CA GLU A 59 15.29 5.20 22.78
C GLU A 59 14.64 6.58 22.64
N GLU A 60 14.37 7.04 21.41
CA GLU A 60 13.65 8.29 21.15
C GLU A 60 12.21 8.22 21.67
N VAL A 61 11.50 7.11 21.42
CA VAL A 61 10.15 6.89 21.96
C VAL A 61 10.18 6.90 23.50
N LYS A 62 11.12 6.19 24.13
CA LYS A 62 11.27 6.19 25.59
C LYS A 62 11.60 7.58 26.15
N LYS A 63 12.44 8.37 25.47
CA LYS A 63 12.74 9.76 25.87
C LYS A 63 11.51 10.65 25.75
N LEU A 64 10.73 10.53 24.68
CA LEU A 64 9.48 11.26 24.50
C LEU A 64 8.44 10.87 25.56
N GLU A 65 8.36 9.58 25.93
CA GLU A 65 7.51 9.11 27.02
C GLU A 65 7.96 9.66 28.38
N ALA A 66 9.26 9.65 28.69
CA ALA A 66 9.79 10.23 29.92
C ALA A 66 9.62 11.77 29.99
N GLU A 67 9.60 12.46 28.85
CA GLU A 67 9.27 13.89 28.79
C GLU A 67 7.77 14.20 28.93
N LYS A 68 6.87 13.22 28.73
CA LYS A 68 5.43 13.37 28.97
C LYS A 68 5.08 13.43 30.46
N ASP A 69 5.98 13.03 31.36
CA ASP A 69 5.82 13.17 32.82
C ASP A 69 6.10 14.60 33.34
N LYS A 70 6.59 15.51 32.49
CA LYS A 70 6.57 16.95 32.78
C LYS A 70 5.19 17.52 32.41
N PRO A 71 4.59 18.40 33.23
CA PRO A 71 3.26 18.94 32.96
C PRO A 71 3.28 19.87 31.73
N LYS A 72 3.16 19.30 30.53
CA LYS A 72 2.78 20.02 29.30
C LYS A 72 1.26 20.15 29.28
N GLU A 73 0.76 21.31 28.88
CA GLU A 73 -0.67 21.65 28.83
C GLU A 73 -1.51 20.56 28.14
N LYS A 74 -2.35 19.85 28.93
CA LYS A 74 -3.13 18.66 28.53
C LYS A 74 -4.25 18.86 27.50
N LYS A 75 -4.31 19.97 26.75
CA LYS A 75 -5.59 20.38 26.11
C LYS A 75 -5.71 20.20 24.58
N LYS A 76 -4.66 19.88 23.82
CA LYS A 76 -4.78 19.67 22.35
C LYS A 76 -4.61 18.22 21.90
N ASP A 77 -3.67 17.48 22.48
CA ASP A 77 -3.34 16.13 22.02
C ASP A 77 -4.50 15.13 22.18
N SER A 78 -5.28 15.23 23.27
CA SER A 78 -6.40 14.31 23.50
C SER A 78 -7.52 14.43 22.46
N PHE A 79 -7.76 15.62 21.90
CA PHE A 79 -8.81 15.80 20.89
C PHE A 79 -8.37 15.30 19.52
N ALA A 80 -7.14 15.66 19.10
CA ALA A 80 -6.57 15.19 17.84
C ALA A 80 -6.41 13.66 17.80
N GLU A 81 -6.01 13.05 18.92
CA GLU A 81 -5.87 11.61 19.05
C GLU A 81 -7.21 10.88 18.98
N LYS A 82 -8.25 11.38 19.69
CA LYS A 82 -9.61 10.85 19.60
C LYS A 82 -10.17 10.99 18.19
N PHE A 83 -9.90 12.10 17.52
CA PHE A 83 -10.27 12.32 16.13
C PHE A 83 -9.59 11.32 15.19
N ALA A 84 -8.27 11.18 15.26
CA ALA A 84 -7.52 10.23 14.43
C ALA A 84 -7.99 8.79 14.66
N THR A 85 -8.23 8.42 15.92
CA THR A 85 -8.78 7.11 16.29
C THR A 85 -10.15 6.89 15.65
N GLN A 86 -11.03 7.90 15.69
CA GLN A 86 -12.36 7.80 15.11
C GLN A 86 -12.32 7.67 13.58
N VAL A 87 -11.43 8.41 12.92
CA VAL A 87 -11.20 8.32 11.47
C VAL A 87 -10.74 6.91 11.09
N ILE A 88 -9.78 6.35 11.83
CA ILE A 88 -9.23 5.00 11.57
C ILE A 88 -10.29 3.92 11.82
N LYS A 89 -11.06 4.03 12.91
CA LYS A 89 -12.04 3.02 13.32
C LYS A 89 -13.14 2.82 12.28
N ASN A 90 -13.55 3.89 11.61
CA ASN A 90 -14.65 3.88 10.64
C ASN A 90 -14.16 4.05 9.19
N LEU A 91 -12.88 3.78 8.92
CA LEU A 91 -12.31 3.87 7.58
C LEU A 91 -12.79 2.72 6.69
N GLN A 92 -13.34 3.08 5.53
CA GLN A 92 -13.65 2.17 4.43
C GLN A 92 -12.72 2.47 3.26
N VAL A 93 -12.20 1.42 2.63
CA VAL A 93 -11.23 1.54 1.54
C VAL A 93 -11.82 0.97 0.26
N GLU A 94 -11.72 1.74 -0.80
CA GLU A 94 -12.13 1.38 -2.14
C GLU A 94 -10.93 1.54 -3.07
N VAL A 95 -10.61 0.50 -3.82
CA VAL A 95 -9.55 0.54 -4.83
C VAL A 95 -10.16 0.22 -6.19
N ARG A 96 -9.95 1.10 -7.16
CA ARG A 96 -10.48 0.99 -8.52
C ARG A 96 -9.35 0.96 -9.54
N ASN A 97 -9.64 0.34 -10.68
CA ASN A 97 -8.75 0.26 -11.83
C ASN A 97 -7.37 -0.27 -11.42
N ILE A 98 -7.37 -1.51 -10.91
CA ILE A 98 -6.17 -2.22 -10.45
C ILE A 98 -5.62 -3.05 -11.60
N HIS A 99 -4.32 -2.94 -11.83
CA HIS A 99 -3.59 -3.83 -12.72
C HIS A 99 -2.20 -4.11 -12.17
N VAL A 100 -1.96 -5.38 -11.89
CA VAL A 100 -0.65 -5.87 -11.48
C VAL A 100 -0.11 -6.73 -12.60
N ARG A 101 1.09 -6.42 -13.06
CA ARG A 101 1.75 -7.10 -14.17
C ARG A 101 3.13 -7.55 -13.74
N TYR A 102 3.43 -8.81 -13.95
CA TYR A 102 4.74 -9.41 -13.83
C TYR A 102 5.33 -9.62 -15.22
N GLU A 103 6.58 -9.22 -15.40
CA GLU A 103 7.33 -9.39 -16.64
C GLU A 103 8.64 -10.11 -16.37
N ASP A 104 8.92 -11.14 -17.16
CA ASP A 104 10.15 -11.92 -17.03
C ASP A 104 10.81 -12.12 -18.39
N LYS A 105 12.00 -11.54 -18.52
CA LYS A 105 12.91 -11.69 -19.66
C LYS A 105 14.18 -12.47 -19.32
N TYR A 106 14.31 -12.88 -18.07
CA TYR A 106 15.55 -13.43 -17.51
C TYR A 106 15.50 -14.94 -17.42
N THR A 107 14.34 -15.51 -17.04
CA THR A 107 14.16 -16.97 -16.92
C THR A 107 14.26 -17.67 -18.27
N ASN A 108 13.65 -17.10 -19.32
CA ASN A 108 13.81 -17.58 -20.70
C ASN A 108 14.06 -16.39 -21.64
N PRO A 109 15.33 -16.03 -21.89
CA PRO A 109 15.68 -14.87 -22.73
C PRO A 109 15.20 -14.97 -24.18
N LEU A 110 15.00 -16.19 -24.69
CA LEU A 110 14.49 -16.42 -26.05
C LEU A 110 12.96 -16.22 -26.15
N GLN A 111 12.26 -16.31 -25.01
CA GLN A 111 10.81 -16.17 -24.96
C GLN A 111 10.39 -15.41 -23.69
N PRO A 112 10.55 -14.08 -23.68
CA PRO A 112 10.03 -13.25 -22.59
C PRO A 112 8.51 -13.42 -22.46
N PHE A 113 8.05 -13.44 -21.22
CA PHE A 113 6.62 -13.58 -20.94
C PHE A 113 6.15 -12.52 -19.96
N SER A 114 4.84 -12.33 -19.93
CA SER A 114 4.20 -11.51 -18.91
C SER A 114 2.95 -12.18 -18.39
N ILE A 115 2.72 -12.04 -17.10
CA ILE A 115 1.52 -12.50 -16.43
C ILE A 115 0.91 -11.28 -15.75
N GLY A 116 -0.40 -11.13 -15.79
CA GLY A 116 -1.02 -10.03 -15.05
C GLY A 116 -2.40 -10.35 -14.56
N VAL A 117 -2.81 -9.55 -13.59
CA VAL A 117 -4.12 -9.57 -12.97
C VAL A 117 -4.70 -8.18 -13.07
N THR A 118 -5.91 -8.07 -13.60
CA THR A 118 -6.68 -6.83 -13.67
C THR A 118 -7.95 -6.96 -12.84
N LEU A 119 -8.33 -5.89 -12.18
CA LEU A 119 -9.56 -5.83 -11.40
C LEU A 119 -10.13 -4.42 -11.48
N LYS A 120 -11.39 -4.30 -11.89
CA LYS A 120 -12.04 -3.00 -11.99
C LYS A 120 -12.28 -2.38 -10.61
N GLU A 121 -12.74 -3.17 -9.65
CA GLU A 121 -13.08 -2.68 -8.32
C GLU A 121 -12.82 -3.71 -7.23
N LEU A 122 -12.14 -3.25 -6.18
CA LEU A 122 -11.92 -3.92 -4.90
C LEU A 122 -12.55 -3.05 -3.81
N LEU A 123 -13.59 -3.56 -3.17
CA LEU A 123 -14.18 -2.91 -2.00
C LEU A 123 -13.76 -3.64 -0.74
N PHE A 124 -13.18 -2.90 0.20
CA PHE A 124 -12.81 -3.39 1.52
C PHE A 124 -13.57 -2.60 2.59
N ARG A 125 -14.51 -3.28 3.27
CA ARG A 125 -15.30 -2.70 4.35
C ARG A 125 -15.02 -3.41 5.67
N ILE A 126 -14.70 -2.63 6.70
CA ILE A 126 -14.68 -3.08 8.09
C ILE A 126 -16.09 -2.86 8.65
N PRO A 127 -16.91 -3.90 8.87
CA PRO A 127 -18.22 -3.71 9.46
C PRO A 127 -18.08 -3.34 10.94
N THR A 128 -18.90 -2.39 11.38
CA THR A 128 -19.03 -2.01 12.80
C THR A 128 -19.97 -3.00 13.50
N GLY A 129 -19.43 -4.10 14.00
CA GLY A 129 -20.15 -5.13 14.75
C GLY A 129 -19.20 -6.08 15.49
N SER A 130 -19.69 -6.78 16.51
CA SER A 130 -18.89 -7.64 17.42
C SER A 130 -18.18 -8.82 16.72
N HIS A 131 -18.55 -9.13 15.49
CA HIS A 131 -17.94 -10.17 14.68
C HIS A 131 -17.22 -9.51 13.49
N ILE A 132 -15.89 -9.63 13.46
CA ILE A 132 -15.03 -9.05 12.42
C ILE A 132 -15.14 -9.92 11.16
N HIS A 133 -16.19 -9.71 10.36
CA HIS A 133 -16.25 -10.24 8.99
C HIS A 133 -15.76 -9.16 8.02
N LYS A 134 -14.50 -9.25 7.57
CA LYS A 134 -14.01 -8.36 6.51
C LYS A 134 -14.72 -8.72 5.20
N LEU A 135 -15.57 -7.83 4.69
CA LEU A 135 -16.27 -8.04 3.43
C LEU A 135 -15.39 -7.54 2.29
N VAL A 136 -15.01 -8.45 1.39
CA VAL A 136 -14.24 -8.17 0.18
C VAL A 136 -15.14 -8.43 -1.02
N LYS A 137 -15.38 -7.40 -1.83
CA LYS A 137 -16.08 -7.54 -3.11
C LYS A 137 -15.10 -7.24 -4.25
N LEU A 138 -15.10 -8.14 -5.24
CA LEU A 138 -14.25 -8.09 -6.43
C LEU A 138 -15.17 -7.97 -7.65
N GLU A 139 -14.96 -6.96 -8.49
CA GLU A 139 -15.65 -6.85 -9.78
C GLU A 139 -14.67 -6.94 -10.96
N GLN A 140 -15.03 -7.76 -11.94
CA GLN A 140 -14.28 -7.93 -13.19
C GLN A 140 -12.81 -8.31 -12.97
N LEU A 141 -12.60 -9.37 -12.18
CA LEU A 141 -11.29 -9.98 -12.04
C LEU A 141 -10.94 -10.74 -13.32
N ALA A 142 -9.80 -10.41 -13.93
CA ALA A 142 -9.24 -11.18 -15.02
C ALA A 142 -7.76 -11.45 -14.78
N VAL A 143 -7.30 -12.58 -15.31
CA VAL A 143 -5.91 -13.01 -15.28
C VAL A 143 -5.51 -13.32 -16.71
N TYR A 144 -4.34 -12.85 -17.12
CA TYR A 144 -3.80 -13.12 -18.46
C TYR A 144 -2.36 -13.62 -18.39
N TRP A 145 -1.99 -14.37 -19.42
CA TRP A 145 -0.63 -14.86 -19.65
C TRP A 145 -0.28 -14.63 -21.11
N ASN A 146 0.75 -13.81 -21.36
CA ASN A 146 1.22 -13.51 -22.71
C ASN A 146 2.62 -14.10 -22.91
N SER A 147 2.70 -15.14 -23.73
CA SER A 147 3.94 -15.75 -24.21
C SER A 147 4.41 -14.95 -25.43
N HIS A 148 5.60 -14.33 -25.38
CA HIS A 148 6.10 -13.32 -26.34
C HIS A 148 5.55 -11.91 -26.11
N SER A 149 5.70 -11.40 -24.88
CA SER A 149 5.24 -10.05 -24.57
C SER A 149 6.29 -8.98 -24.91
N ASN A 150 5.84 -7.86 -25.46
CA ASN A 150 6.57 -6.60 -25.35
C ASN A 150 6.71 -6.25 -23.86
N LEU A 151 7.91 -5.86 -23.47
CA LEU A 151 8.23 -5.49 -22.08
C LEU A 151 8.07 -3.98 -21.91
N TYR A 152 7.53 -3.58 -20.78
CA TYR A 152 7.33 -2.17 -20.43
C TYR A 152 8.35 -1.66 -19.40
N GLU A 153 9.28 -2.50 -18.98
CA GLU A 153 10.43 -2.10 -18.17
C GLU A 153 11.19 -0.95 -18.86
N GLY A 154 11.28 0.20 -18.19
CA GLY A 154 11.96 1.41 -18.70
C GLY A 154 11.12 2.30 -19.64
N LYS A 155 9.89 1.91 -19.97
CA LYS A 155 8.96 2.71 -20.79
C LYS A 155 8.15 3.69 -19.93
N GLU A 156 7.60 4.71 -20.56
CA GLU A 156 6.81 5.73 -19.87
C GLU A 156 5.52 5.13 -19.29
N LYS A 157 5.10 5.58 -18.09
CA LYS A 157 3.91 5.04 -17.39
C LYS A 157 2.63 5.05 -18.23
N ALA A 158 2.53 5.93 -19.22
CA ALA A 158 1.39 6.01 -20.13
C ALA A 158 1.25 4.76 -21.02
N GLU A 159 2.36 4.13 -21.43
CA GLU A 159 2.30 2.97 -22.33
C GLU A 159 1.87 1.68 -21.63
N ILE A 160 2.18 1.55 -20.34
CA ILE A 160 1.72 0.46 -19.47
C ILE A 160 0.18 0.45 -19.35
N LEU A 161 -0.42 1.65 -19.33
CA LEU A 161 -1.87 1.86 -19.14
C LEU A 161 -2.69 1.63 -20.43
N VAL A 162 -2.07 1.78 -21.60
CA VAL A 162 -2.77 1.65 -22.88
C VAL A 162 -2.92 0.18 -23.30
N HIS A 163 -2.01 -0.69 -22.85
CA HIS A 163 -1.99 -2.11 -23.22
C HIS A 163 -2.53 -3.04 -22.13
N SER A 164 -3.23 -2.46 -21.15
CA SER A 164 -3.86 -3.18 -20.02
C SER A 164 -5.33 -3.51 -20.26
N HIS A 165 -5.81 -3.46 -21.50
CA HIS A 165 -7.20 -3.73 -21.90
C HIS A 165 -7.25 -4.79 -23.00
#